data_AF-A0A7X0LW43-F1
#
_entry.id   AF-A0A7X0LW43-F1
#
_cell.length_a   1.000
_cell.length_b   1.000
_cell.length_c   1.000
_cell.angle_alpha   90.00
_cell.angle_beta   90.00
_cell.angle_gamma   90.00
#
_symmetry.space_group_name_H-M   'P 1'
#
loop_
_entity.id
_entity.type
_entity.pdbx_description
1 polymer ?
#
loop_
_entity_poly.entity_id
_entity_poly.type
_entity_poly.pdbx_seq_one_letter_code
_entity_poly.pdbx_strand_id
1 'polypeptide(L)' 'MALTNQELANMYVKYKQQLKYHKQRDSFYDLNKYIESKKCLSLLKMEMKKRGMKKKVVKKLSNY' A
#
# COMPACT_ATOMS: atom_id res chain seq x y z
N MET A 1 -13.89 14.04 -4.69
CA MET A 1 -13.33 13.90 -3.33
C MET A 1 -11.83 13.71 -3.43
N ALA A 2 -11.04 14.56 -2.76
CA ALA A 2 -9.59 14.37 -2.69
C ALA A 2 -9.28 13.35 -1.59
N LEU A 3 -8.51 12.32 -1.91
CA LEU A 3 -8.06 11.32 -0.95
C LEU A 3 -7.23 11.99 0.16
N THR A 4 -7.56 11.75 1.43
CA THR A 4 -6.81 12.32 2.56
C THR A 4 -5.46 11.62 2.76
N ASN A 5 -4.54 12.28 3.48
CA ASN A 5 -3.23 11.69 3.79
C ASN A 5 -3.36 10.47 4.72
N GLN A 6 -4.38 10.43 5.57
CA GLN A 6 -4.66 9.29 6.45
C GLN A 6 -5.15 8.08 5.66
N GLU A 7 -6.10 8.28 4.75
CA GLU A 7 -6.57 7.21 3.86
C GLU A 7 -5.45 6.68 2.96
N LEU A 8 -4.62 7.57 2.42
CA LEU A 8 -3.45 7.19 1.62
C LEU A 8 -2.46 6.34 2.45
N ALA A 9 -2.22 6.72 3.71
CA ALA A 9 -1.35 5.97 4.61
C ALA A 9 -1.94 4.59 4.96
N ASN A 10 -3.23 4.53 5.29
CA ASN A 10 -3.94 3.28 5.59
C ASN A 10 -3.90 2.31 4.40
N MET A 11 -4.18 2.81 3.19
CA MET A 11 -4.10 1.99 1.97
C MET A 11 -2.67 1.50 1.73
N TYR A 12 -1.67 2.36 1.88
CA TYR A 12 -0.28 1.96 1.71
C TYR A 12 0.10 0.81 2.65
N VAL A 13 -0.24 0.88 3.94
CA VAL A 13 0.07 -0.18 4.91
C VAL A 13 -0.72 -1.46 4.61
N LYS A 14 -2.01 -1.34 4.29
CA LYS A 14 -2.86 -2.48 3.93
C LYS A 14 -2.30 -3.26 2.73
N TYR A 15 -1.97 -2.59 1.63
CA TYR A 15 -1.40 -3.26 0.46
C TYR A 15 0.00 -3.84 0.74
N LYS A 16 0.76 -3.23 1.66
CA LYS A 16 2.05 -3.78 2.10
C LYS A 16 1.89 -5.10 2.86
N GLN A 17 0.86 -5.20 3.70
CA GLN A 17 0.51 -6.43 4.42
C GLN A 17 -0.01 -7.50 3.44
N GLN A 18 -0.93 -7.13 2.53
CA GLN A 18 -1.43 -8.04 1.49
C GLN A 18 -0.31 -8.58 0.60
N LEU A 19 0.61 -7.72 0.17
CA LEU A 19 1.77 -8.15 -0.62
C LEU A 19 2.62 -9.19 0.13
N LYS A 20 2.82 -9.02 1.45
CA LYS A 20 3.55 -9.99 2.28
C LYS A 20 2.78 -11.30 2.40
N TYR A 21 1.48 -11.23 2.63
CA TYR A 21 0.60 -12.38 2.80
C TYR A 21 0.53 -13.24 1.53
N HIS A 22 0.23 -12.62 0.38
CA HIS A 22 0.10 -13.34 -0.89
C HIS A 22 1.46 -13.77 -1.48
N LYS A 23 2.58 -13.17 -1.06
CA LYS A 23 3.91 -13.64 -1.46
C LYS A 23 4.26 -15.02 -0.88
N GLN A 24 3.67 -15.39 0.26
CA GLN A 24 3.98 -16.63 0.98
C GLN A 24 3.10 -17.81 0.54
N ARG A 25 2.27 -17.62 -0.48
CA ARG A 25 1.25 -18.59 -0.90
C ARG A 25 1.38 -18.91 -2.38
N ASP A 26 1.15 -20.17 -2.72
CA ASP A 26 1.37 -20.72 -4.06
C ASP A 26 0.06 -21.08 -4.76
N SER A 27 -0.85 -20.11 -4.87
CA SER A 27 -2.05 -20.24 -5.72
C SER A 27 -2.05 -19.19 -6.84
N PHE A 28 -2.71 -19.50 -7.97
CA PHE A 28 -2.91 -18.53 -9.05
C PHE A 28 -3.64 -17.26 -8.56
N TYR A 29 -4.55 -17.42 -7.60
CA TYR A 29 -5.22 -16.30 -6.96
C TYR A 29 -4.23 -15.40 -6.20
N ASP A 30 -3.34 -16.01 -5.41
CA ASP A 30 -2.31 -15.29 -4.65
C ASP A 30 -1.31 -14.60 -5.58
N LEU A 31 -0.93 -15.23 -6.70
CA LEU A 31 -0.06 -14.62 -7.70
C LEU A 31 -0.71 -13.37 -8.31
N ASN A 32 -1.98 -13.45 -8.71
CA ASN A 32 -2.73 -12.31 -9.21
C ASN A 32 -2.82 -11.20 -8.15
N LYS A 33 -3.17 -11.55 -6.91
CA LYS A 33 -3.25 -10.57 -5.81
C LYS A 33 -1.91 -9.94 -5.46
N TYR A 34 -0.82 -10.69 -5.56
CA TYR A 34 0.54 -10.18 -5.39
C TYR A 34 0.87 -9.13 -6.46
N ILE A 35 0.58 -9.42 -7.74
CA ILE A 35 0.82 -8.51 -8.86
C ILE A 35 -0.03 -7.23 -8.71
N GLU A 36 -1.32 -7.37 -8.42
CA GLU A 36 -2.24 -6.25 -8.15
C GLU A 36 -1.72 -5.37 -7.02
N SER A 37 -1.39 -5.97 -5.87
CA SER A 37 -0.87 -5.26 -4.71
C SER A 37 0.42 -4.50 -5.04
N LYS A 38 1.30 -5.07 -5.88
CA LYS A 38 2.54 -4.42 -6.32
C LYS A 38 2.26 -3.18 -7.17
N LYS A 39 1.31 -3.27 -8.12
CA LYS A 39 0.88 -2.14 -8.96
C LYS A 39 0.28 -1.02 -8.11
N CYS A 40 -0.65 -1.34 -7.21
CA CYS A 40 -1.26 -0.38 -6.29
C CYS A 40 -0.21 0.30 -5.40
N LEU A 41 0.74 -0.45 -4.82
CA LEU A 41 1.82 0.13 -4.02
C LEU A 41 2.69 1.12 -4.79
N SER A 42 2.90 0.90 -6.09
CA SER A 42 3.67 1.83 -6.93
C SER A 42 2.94 3.17 -7.08
N LEU A 43 1.63 3.12 -7.36
CA LEU A 43 0.79 4.31 -7.47
C LEU A 43 0.71 5.08 -6.14
N LEU A 44 0.50 4.37 -5.03
CA LEU A 44 0.45 4.97 -3.69
C LEU A 44 1.77 5.64 -3.32
N LYS A 45 2.92 5.02 -3.64
CA LYS A 45 4.24 5.63 -3.43
C LYS A 45 4.45 6.89 -4.26
N MET A 46 3.98 6.89 -5.52
CA MET A 46 4.05 8.07 -6.38
C MET A 46 3.26 9.22 -5.78
N GLU A 47 2.03 8.96 -5.34
CA GLU A 47 1.16 9.97 -4.73
C GLU A 47 1.72 10.47 -3.39
N MET A 48 2.22 9.57 -2.55
CA MET A 48 2.92 9.91 -1.31
C MET A 48 4.14 10.79 -1.57
N LYS A 49 4.92 10.50 -2.62
CA LYS A 49 6.08 11.31 -3.02
C LYS A 49 5.65 12.71 -3.46
N LYS A 50 4.60 12.82 -4.28
CA LYS A 50 4.03 14.13 -4.69
C LYS A 50 3.61 14.97 -3.48
N ARG A 51 3.10 14.34 -2.43
CA ARG A 51 2.67 14.98 -1.17
C ARG A 51 3.78 15.16 -0.14
N GLY A 52 5.03 14.81 -0.45
CA GLY A 52 6.15 14.91 0.49
C GLY A 52 6.06 13.96 1.71
N MET A 53 5.24 12.92 1.64
CA MET A 53 5.01 12.01 2.77
C MET A 53 6.19 11.05 2.97
N LYS A 54 6.95 11.27 4.04
CA LYS A 54 8.02 10.35 4.48
C LYS A 54 7.42 9.11 5.15
N LYS A 55 8.14 7.98 5.06
CA LYS A 55 7.75 6.69 5.67
C LYS A 55 7.43 6.79 7.18
N LYS A 56 8.11 7.67 7.93
CA LYS A 56 7.84 7.93 9.35
C LYS A 56 6.44 8.53 9.57
N VAL A 57 6.02 9.45 8.71
CA VAL A 57 4.72 10.12 8.77
C VAL A 57 3.60 9.14 8.46
N VAL A 58 3.81 8.31 7.43
CA VAL A 58 2.84 7.28 7.01
C VAL A 58 2.55 6.30 8.14
N LYS A 59 3.58 5.85 8.86
CA LYS A 59 3.42 4.96 10.02
C LYS A 59 2.68 5.61 11.20
N LYS A 60 2.82 6.92 11.37
CA LYS A 60 2.09 7.66 12.43
C LYS A 60 0.63 7.88 12.06
N LEU A 61 0.34 8.04 10.77
CA LEU A 61 -1.01 8.28 10.25
C LEU A 61 -1.80 6.99 10.02
N SER A 62 -1.14 5.84 9.87
CA SER A 62 -1.81 4.56 9.66
C SER A 62 -2.33 3.97 10.96
N ASN A 63 -3.56 3.47 10.96
CA ASN A 63 -4.17 2.76 12.09
C ASN A 63 -3.96 1.22 12.03
N TYR A 64 -2.94 0.77 11.28
CA TYR A 64 -2.68 -0.65 10.95
C TYR A 64 -1.31 -1.12 11.45
#